data_AF-A0A8T0FLH9-F1
#
_entry.id   AF-A0A8T0FLH9-F1
#
_cell.length_a   1.000
_cell.length_b   1.000
_cell.length_c   1.000
_cell.angle_alpha   90.00
_cell.angle_beta   90.00
_cell.angle_gamma   90.00
#
_symmetry.space_group_name_H-M   'P 1'
#
loop_
_entity.id
_entity.type
_entity.pdbx_description
1 polymer ?
#
loop_
_entity_poly.entity_id
_entity_poly.type
_entity_poly.pdbx_seq_one_letter_code
_entity_poly.pdbx_strand_id
1 'polypeptide(L)'
;MFKVIVLLVCTFLYVEAQYAVPAGYDYGIPNPYQYSYSSPAIGGQSSHSESGDGSGRVTGSYSVVDEDGRSRTVEYVADEGGFRANIITNEPGTSNQAPADVTISSSADDGFGGLTYGGAPAAAPYGAPY
;
A
#
# COMPACT_ATOMS: atom_id res chain seq x y z
N MET A 1 -62.39 19.11 -7.17
CA MET A 1 -61.66 17.81 -7.21
C MET A 1 -60.53 17.78 -8.23
N PHE A 2 -60.73 18.16 -9.50
CA PHE A 2 -59.67 18.17 -10.52
C PHE A 2 -58.38 18.93 -10.16
N LYS A 3 -58.49 20.13 -9.56
CA LYS A 3 -57.33 20.95 -9.19
C LYS A 3 -56.40 20.31 -8.14
N VAL A 4 -56.95 19.50 -7.22
CA VAL A 4 -56.18 18.82 -6.17
C VAL A 4 -55.41 17.64 -6.76
N ILE A 5 -56.01 16.93 -7.72
CA ILE A 5 -55.38 15.82 -8.44
C ILE A 5 -54.21 16.33 -9.29
N VAL A 6 -54.36 17.47 -9.97
CA VAL A 6 -53.28 18.08 -10.76
C VAL A 6 -52.09 18.49 -9.87
N LEU A 7 -52.35 19.08 -8.70
CA LEU A 7 -51.29 19.45 -7.76
C LEU A 7 -50.55 18.23 -7.21
N LEU A 8 -51.26 17.16 -6.84
CA LEU A 8 -50.64 15.92 -6.36
C LEU A 8 -49.78 15.24 -7.44
N VAL A 9 -50.24 15.22 -8.69
CA VAL A 9 -49.48 14.67 -9.82
C VAL A 9 -48.24 15.53 -10.11
N CYS A 10 -48.36 16.86 -10.10
CA CYS A 10 -47.22 17.75 -10.26
C CYS A 10 -46.18 17.58 -9.14
N THR A 11 -46.62 17.42 -7.89
CA THR A 11 -45.69 17.17 -6.77
C THR A 11 -45.01 15.82 -6.86
N PHE A 12 -45.70 14.77 -7.32
CA PHE A 12 -45.10 13.45 -7.46
C PHE A 12 -44.05 13.42 -8.59
N LEU A 13 -44.35 14.05 -9.72
CA LEU A 13 -43.40 14.20 -10.83
C LEU A 13 -42.20 15.10 -10.47
N TYR A 14 -42.41 16.12 -9.64
CA TYR A 14 -41.33 16.99 -9.15
C TYR A 14 -40.40 16.25 -8.18
N VAL A 15 -40.95 15.39 -7.31
CA VAL A 15 -40.18 14.55 -6.41
C VAL A 15 -39.32 13.53 -7.18
N GLU A 16 -39.87 12.85 -8.19
CA GLU A 16 -39.12 11.90 -9.02
C GLU A 16 -37.97 12.58 -9.80
N ALA A 17 -38.17 13.81 -10.29
CA ALA A 17 -37.14 14.56 -11.01
C ALA A 17 -35.95 14.96 -10.12
N GLN A 18 -36.12 14.99 -8.79
CA GLN A 18 -35.04 15.30 -7.83
C GLN A 18 -34.24 14.07 -7.38
N TYR A 19 -34.68 12.86 -7.72
CA TYR A 19 -33.93 11.62 -7.48
C TYR A 19 -32.93 11.29 -8.60
N ALA A 20 -32.52 12.27 -9.40
CA ALA A 20 -31.36 12.12 -10.26
C ALA A 20 -30.10 12.01 -9.39
N VAL A 21 -29.73 10.79 -9.04
CA VAL A 21 -28.42 10.45 -8.49
C VAL A 21 -27.37 11.00 -9.47
N PRO A 22 -26.39 11.80 -9.01
CA PRO A 22 -25.32 12.28 -9.89
C PRO A 22 -24.66 11.05 -10.54
N ALA A 23 -24.51 11.11 -11.86
CA ALA A 23 -23.82 10.09 -12.63
C ALA A 23 -22.46 9.80 -11.97
N GLY A 24 -22.14 8.51 -11.86
CA GLY A 24 -21.13 7.95 -10.97
C GLY A 24 -19.80 8.70 -10.98
N TYR A 25 -19.17 8.74 -9.81
CA TYR A 25 -17.77 9.09 -9.68
C TYR A 25 -16.98 8.25 -10.68
N ASP A 26 -16.33 8.93 -11.63
CA ASP A 26 -15.33 8.31 -12.49
C ASP A 26 -14.17 7.88 -11.58
N TYR A 27 -14.24 6.66 -11.08
CA TYR A 27 -13.11 5.94 -10.47
C TYR A 27 -12.07 5.55 -11.54
N GLY A 28 -12.14 6.14 -12.73
CA GLY A 28 -11.24 5.93 -13.84
C GLY A 28 -9.87 6.53 -13.54
N ILE A 29 -8.89 5.63 -13.49
CA ILE A 29 -7.46 5.87 -13.69
C ILE A 29 -6.87 6.90 -12.70
N PRO A 30 -6.08 6.46 -11.69
CA PRO A 30 -5.36 7.38 -10.82
C PRO A 30 -4.60 8.44 -11.62
N ASN A 31 -4.58 9.69 -11.15
CA ASN A 31 -3.67 10.67 -11.76
C ASN A 31 -2.22 10.29 -11.42
N PRO A 32 -1.28 10.41 -12.37
CA PRO A 32 0.13 10.25 -12.06
C PRO A 32 0.55 11.22 -10.96
N TYR A 33 1.40 10.75 -10.06
CA TYR A 33 1.92 11.54 -8.96
C TYR A 33 3.35 11.17 -8.66
N GLN A 34 4.06 12.09 -8.01
CA GLN A 34 5.37 11.82 -7.44
C GLN A 34 5.59 12.71 -6.23
N TYR A 35 6.16 12.15 -5.17
CA TYR A 35 6.63 12.92 -4.02
C TYR A 35 7.91 12.34 -3.44
N SER A 36 8.57 13.17 -2.65
CA SER A 36 9.69 12.75 -1.80
C SER A 36 9.80 13.68 -0.60
N TYR A 37 10.12 13.13 0.56
CA TYR A 37 10.47 13.90 1.74
C TYR A 37 11.55 13.21 2.58
N SER A 38 12.19 14.01 3.42
CA SER A 38 13.08 13.57 4.49
C SER A 38 12.66 14.27 5.79
N SER A 39 12.56 13.51 6.87
CA SER A 39 12.06 13.95 8.17
C SER A 39 13.06 13.57 9.27
N PRO A 40 13.95 14.50 9.66
CA PRO A 40 14.77 14.33 10.85
C PRO A 40 13.93 14.39 12.13
N ALA A 41 14.26 13.57 13.12
CA ALA A 41 13.64 13.56 14.44
C ALA A 41 14.70 13.43 15.54
N ILE A 42 14.32 13.70 16.79
CA ILE A 42 15.17 13.31 17.92
C ILE A 42 15.21 11.78 17.95
N GLY A 43 16.41 11.19 17.93
CA GLY A 43 16.61 9.74 17.93
C GLY A 43 16.68 9.09 16.55
N GLY A 44 16.64 9.86 15.44
CA GLY A 44 16.78 9.28 14.10
C GLY A 44 16.32 10.16 12.96
N GLN A 45 16.15 9.55 11.79
CA GLN A 45 15.61 10.18 10.59
C GLN A 45 14.78 9.18 9.78
N SER A 46 13.79 9.67 9.04
CA SER A 46 13.06 8.89 8.05
C SER A 46 13.03 9.59 6.71
N SER A 47 12.84 8.82 5.63
CA SER A 47 12.62 9.36 4.30
C SER A 47 11.65 8.49 3.52
N HIS A 48 11.00 9.06 2.53
CA HIS A 48 10.08 8.35 1.65
C HIS A 48 10.03 9.04 0.29
N SER A 49 10.15 8.28 -0.78
CA SER A 49 9.80 8.70 -2.13
C SER A 49 8.90 7.68 -2.80
N GLU A 50 7.89 8.15 -3.52
CA GLU A 50 6.95 7.30 -4.24
C GLU A 50 6.47 8.00 -5.51
N SER A 51 6.17 7.21 -6.53
CA SER A 51 5.51 7.65 -7.75
C SER A 51 4.45 6.66 -8.20
N GLY A 52 3.28 7.18 -8.59
CA GLY A 52 2.28 6.45 -9.33
C GLY A 52 2.28 6.90 -10.79
N ASP A 53 2.24 5.96 -11.73
CA ASP A 53 2.27 6.27 -13.18
C ASP A 53 0.87 6.55 -13.77
N GLY A 54 -0.15 6.49 -12.92
CA GLY A 54 -1.55 6.67 -13.27
C GLY A 54 -2.22 5.42 -13.87
N SER A 55 -1.48 4.38 -14.24
CA SER A 55 -2.07 3.11 -14.71
C SER A 55 -2.51 2.17 -13.58
N GLY A 56 -2.29 2.58 -12.32
CA GLY A 56 -2.46 1.74 -11.14
C GLY A 56 -1.16 1.16 -10.60
N ARG A 57 -0.03 1.35 -11.32
CA ARG A 57 1.30 0.99 -10.84
C ARG A 57 1.88 2.08 -9.94
N VAL A 58 2.41 1.66 -8.79
CA VAL A 58 3.10 2.50 -7.81
C VAL A 58 4.48 1.90 -7.53
N THR A 59 5.51 2.75 -7.50
CA THR A 59 6.86 2.37 -7.08
C THR A 59 7.36 3.35 -6.04
N GLY A 60 8.07 2.86 -5.03
CA GLY A 60 8.62 3.76 -4.01
C GLY A 60 9.69 3.12 -3.17
N SER A 61 10.22 3.93 -2.27
CA SER A 61 11.06 3.48 -1.18
C SER A 61 10.85 4.33 0.06
N TYR A 62 10.96 3.72 1.23
CA TYR A 62 11.07 4.46 2.48
C TYR A 62 12.27 3.94 3.28
N SER A 63 12.83 4.82 4.12
CA SER A 63 13.87 4.45 5.07
C SER A 63 13.60 5.01 6.45
N VAL A 64 14.08 4.28 7.46
CA VAL A 64 14.16 4.73 8.86
C VAL A 64 15.56 4.41 9.34
N VAL A 65 16.19 5.37 10.00
CA VAL A 65 17.51 5.22 10.63
C VAL A 65 17.41 5.74 12.06
N ASP A 66 17.73 4.88 13.02
CA ASP A 66 17.81 5.23 14.45
C ASP A 66 19.18 5.87 14.77
N GLU A 67 19.27 6.58 15.88
CA GLU A 67 20.51 7.24 16.34
C GLU A 67 21.67 6.27 16.61
N ASP A 68 21.38 5.00 16.87
CA ASP A 68 22.36 3.94 17.11
C ASP A 68 22.85 3.26 15.81
N GLY A 69 22.41 3.77 14.65
CA GLY A 69 22.81 3.26 13.34
C GLY A 69 22.04 2.03 12.87
N ARG A 70 21.02 1.57 13.62
CA ARG A 70 20.05 0.63 13.08
C ARG A 70 19.22 1.30 11.99
N SER A 71 18.91 0.56 10.95
CA SER A 71 18.29 1.07 9.74
C SER A 71 17.42 0.02 9.08
N ARG A 72 16.38 0.50 8.42
CA ARG A 72 15.56 -0.27 7.49
C ARG A 72 15.33 0.57 6.25
N THR A 73 15.59 -0.02 5.09
CA THR A 73 15.17 0.51 3.80
C THR A 73 14.23 -0.50 3.16
N VAL A 74 13.10 -0.02 2.66
CA VAL A 74 12.14 -0.83 1.91
C VAL A 74 11.95 -0.22 0.54
N GLU A 75 12.24 -1.01 -0.49
CA GLU A 75 11.96 -0.69 -1.89
C GLU A 75 10.77 -1.52 -2.33
N TYR A 76 9.80 -0.93 -3.03
CA TYR A 76 8.57 -1.63 -3.36
C TYR A 76 7.97 -1.25 -4.70
N VAL A 77 7.18 -2.18 -5.22
CA VAL A 77 6.30 -2.00 -6.37
C VAL A 77 4.92 -2.58 -6.04
N ALA A 78 3.87 -1.85 -6.38
CA ALA A 78 2.50 -2.34 -6.42
C ALA A 78 2.01 -2.21 -7.86
N ASP A 79 1.62 -3.32 -8.48
CA ASP A 79 1.10 -3.37 -9.84
C ASP A 79 0.16 -4.58 -10.01
N GLU A 80 -0.12 -4.99 -11.24
CA GLU A 80 -0.98 -6.14 -11.55
C GLU A 80 -0.49 -7.46 -10.94
N GLY A 81 0.81 -7.57 -10.64
CA GLY A 81 1.39 -8.71 -9.94
C GLY A 81 1.28 -8.63 -8.41
N GLY A 82 0.51 -7.69 -7.86
CA GLY A 82 0.40 -7.46 -6.42
C GLY A 82 1.51 -6.57 -5.85
N PHE A 83 1.61 -6.54 -4.53
CA PHE A 83 2.64 -5.80 -3.80
C PHE A 83 3.89 -6.67 -3.62
N ARG A 84 5.05 -6.16 -4.02
CA ARG A 84 6.35 -6.82 -3.85
C ARG A 84 7.35 -5.84 -3.24
N ALA A 85 8.19 -6.33 -2.34
CA ALA A 85 9.15 -5.48 -1.65
C ALA A 85 10.52 -6.14 -1.42
N ASN A 86 11.56 -5.30 -1.41
CA ASN A 86 12.91 -5.65 -0.98
C ASN A 86 13.23 -4.86 0.29
N ILE A 87 13.54 -5.55 1.37
CA ILE A 87 13.85 -4.98 2.68
C ILE A 87 15.34 -5.18 2.95
N ILE A 88 16.05 -4.11 3.26
CA ILE A 88 17.45 -4.10 3.66
C ILE A 88 17.50 -3.58 5.09
N THR A 89 18.02 -4.37 6.03
CA THR A 89 17.99 -4.02 7.46
C THR A 89 19.20 -4.57 8.22
N ASN A 90 19.58 -3.92 9.30
CA ASN A 90 20.52 -4.41 10.31
C ASN A 90 19.88 -4.51 11.71
N GLU A 91 18.54 -4.50 11.77
CA GLU A 91 17.81 -4.52 13.03
C GLU A 91 17.83 -5.90 13.70
N PRO A 92 18.17 -5.99 15.00
CA PRO A 92 18.17 -7.26 15.73
C PRO A 92 16.84 -8.00 15.63
N GLY A 93 16.91 -9.34 15.52
CA GLY A 93 15.73 -10.19 15.36
C GLY A 93 15.20 -10.31 13.94
N THR A 94 15.91 -9.76 12.95
CA THR A 94 15.64 -9.98 11.53
C THR A 94 16.57 -11.07 10.97
N SER A 95 16.20 -11.68 9.84
CA SER A 95 17.00 -12.72 9.19
C SER A 95 16.77 -12.70 7.68
N ASN A 96 17.69 -13.29 6.92
CA ASN A 96 17.54 -13.45 5.49
C ASN A 96 16.37 -14.41 5.18
N GLN A 97 15.30 -13.89 4.60
CA GLN A 97 14.08 -14.62 4.32
C GLN A 97 13.42 -14.09 3.05
N ALA A 98 12.55 -14.90 2.44
CA ALA A 98 11.75 -14.49 1.28
C ALA A 98 10.26 -14.90 1.44
N PRO A 99 9.54 -14.40 2.46
CA PRO A 99 8.14 -14.73 2.65
C PRO A 99 7.25 -13.92 1.70
N ALA A 100 6.23 -14.56 1.12
CA ALA A 100 5.08 -13.91 0.49
C ALA A 100 5.42 -12.62 -0.31
N ASP A 101 6.19 -12.76 -1.39
CA ASP A 101 6.54 -11.67 -2.32
C ASP A 101 7.38 -10.52 -1.73
N VAL A 102 7.98 -10.76 -0.56
CA VAL A 102 8.95 -9.88 0.08
C VAL A 102 10.31 -10.58 0.15
N THR A 103 11.39 -9.88 -0.16
CA THR A 103 12.77 -10.33 0.12
C THR A 103 13.33 -9.51 1.28
N ILE A 104 13.93 -10.19 2.27
CA ILE A 104 14.58 -9.55 3.42
C ILE A 104 16.07 -9.88 3.37
N SER A 105 16.88 -8.84 3.24
CA SER A 105 18.34 -8.87 3.35
C SER A 105 18.74 -8.24 4.69
N SER A 106 18.99 -9.10 5.68
CA SER A 106 19.41 -8.70 7.01
C SER A 106 20.92 -8.88 7.20
N SER A 107 21.57 -7.85 7.74
CA SER A 107 22.94 -7.92 8.28
C SER A 107 22.96 -7.93 9.82
N ALA A 108 21.80 -8.13 10.46
CA ALA A 108 21.73 -8.23 11.91
C ALA A 108 22.54 -9.43 12.40
N ASP A 109 23.36 -9.20 13.42
CA ASP A 109 23.95 -10.29 14.21
C ASP A 109 22.79 -11.05 14.87
N ASP A 110 22.77 -12.37 14.76
CA ASP A 110 21.74 -13.23 15.32
C ASP A 110 21.70 -13.18 16.86
N GLY A 111 22.60 -12.41 17.49
CA GLY A 111 22.58 -12.07 18.92
C GLY A 111 22.90 -13.26 19.82
N PHE A 112 23.05 -14.44 19.23
CA PHE A 112 23.39 -15.72 19.83
C PHE A 112 24.33 -16.41 18.85
N GLY A 113 25.63 -16.15 18.95
CA GLY A 113 26.63 -16.62 17.97
C GLY A 113 26.30 -17.97 17.33
N GLY A 114 25.82 -17.93 16.10
CA GLY A 114 25.80 -19.05 15.16
C GLY A 114 24.91 -20.25 15.53
N LEU A 115 23.63 -20.04 15.85
CA LEU A 115 22.63 -21.11 15.70
C LEU A 115 21.66 -20.76 14.57
N THR A 116 22.07 -21.15 13.37
CA THR A 116 21.29 -21.15 12.14
C THR A 116 19.99 -21.93 12.35
N TYR A 117 18.88 -21.26 12.66
CA TYR A 117 17.56 -21.89 12.60
C TYR A 117 17.19 -22.03 11.13
N GLY A 118 17.18 -23.28 10.65
CA GLY A 118 16.96 -23.64 9.25
C GLY A 118 15.77 -22.89 8.66
N GLY A 119 16.00 -22.32 7.47
CA GLY A 119 15.03 -21.51 6.75
C GLY A 119 13.65 -22.15 6.74
N ALA A 120 12.64 -21.35 7.08
CA ALA A 120 11.25 -21.76 6.92
C ALA A 120 11.06 -22.22 5.46
N PRO A 121 10.43 -23.39 5.23
CA PRO A 121 10.23 -23.90 3.88
C PRO A 121 9.45 -22.85 3.08
N ALA A 122 9.89 -22.63 1.83
CA ALA A 122 9.19 -21.80 0.87
C ALA A 122 7.70 -22.10 0.91
N ALA A 123 6.88 -21.06 1.10
CA ALA A 123 5.44 -21.19 1.05
C ALA A 123 5.07 -21.85 -0.28
N ALA A 124 4.39 -23.00 -0.21
CA ALA A 124 3.94 -23.71 -1.40
C ALA A 124 3.09 -22.77 -2.26
N PRO A 125 3.20 -22.82 -3.60
CA PRO A 125 2.37 -22.01 -4.46
C PRO A 125 0.91 -22.34 -4.16
N TYR A 126 0.13 -21.31 -3.82
CA TYR A 126 -1.31 -21.44 -3.61
C TYR A 126 -1.97 -21.66 -4.97
N GLY A 127 -1.88 -22.89 -5.45
CA GLY A 127 -2.61 -23.39 -6.61
C GLY A 127 -3.69 -24.33 -6.15
N ALA A 128 -4.95 -23.89 -6.19
CA ALA A 128 -6.09 -24.77 -6.41
C ALA A 128 -7.38 -23.97 -6.69
N PRO A 129 -8.34 -24.58 -7.40
CA PRO A 129 -9.21 -23.92 -8.37
C PRO A 129 -10.65 -23.79 -7.89
N TYR A 130 -11.33 -22.74 -8.35
CA TYR A 130 -12.71 -22.76 -8.84
C TYR A 130 -12.97 -21.52 -9.69
#